data_AF-K6BWB8-F1
#
_entry.id   AF-K6BWB8-F1
#
_cell.length_a   1.000
_cell.length_b   1.000
_cell.length_c   1.000
_cell.angle_alpha   90.00
_cell.angle_beta   90.00
_cell.angle_gamma   90.00
#
_symmetry.space_group_name_H-M   'P 1'
#
loop_
_entity.id
_entity.type
_entity.pdbx_description
1 polymer ?
#
loop_
_entity_poly.entity_id
_entity_poly.type
_entity_poly.pdbx_seq_one_letter_code
_entity_poly.pdbx_strand_id
1 'polypeptide(L)' 'MNKKKVYQLGMEPQYAAHVILLWNEGEYPCDIRIRRAKTAGLIVVEVEELELANKIVNATRCKVAIKEVEQHK' A
#
# COMPACT_ATOMS: atom_id res chain seq x y z
N MET A 1 -7.65 -10.72 20.03
CA MET A 1 -6.83 -9.93 19.09
C MET A 1 -7.25 -10.28 17.68
N ASN A 2 -7.92 -9.38 16.97
CA ASN A 2 -8.31 -9.61 15.57
C ASN A 2 -7.05 -9.51 14.71
N LYS A 3 -6.74 -10.58 13.97
CA LYS A 3 -5.71 -10.56 12.95
C LYS A 3 -6.29 -9.83 11.74
N LYS A 4 -5.70 -8.71 11.34
CA LYS A 4 -6.14 -7.98 10.16
C LYS A 4 -5.14 -8.22 9.03
N LYS A 5 -5.64 -8.61 7.86
CA LYS A 5 -4.82 -8.77 6.67
C LYS A 5 -4.45 -7.38 6.15
N VAL A 6 -3.17 -7.16 5.93
CA VAL A 6 -2.63 -5.93 5.35
C VAL A 6 -1.75 -6.31 4.17
N TYR A 7 -1.86 -5.54 3.09
CA TYR A 7 -1.05 -5.64 1.89
C TYR A 7 0.03 -4.57 1.91
N GLN A 8 1.29 -4.98 1.82
CA GLN A 8 2.42 -4.07 1.75
C GLN A 8 2.93 -3.93 0.32
N LEU A 9 3.08 -2.69 -0.15
CA LEU A 9 3.52 -2.34 -1.50
C LEU A 9 4.80 -1.52 -1.43
N GLY A 10 5.88 -2.01 -2.04
CA GLY A 10 7.18 -1.33 -2.09
C GLY A 10 7.35 -0.51 -3.37
N MET A 11 7.59 0.80 -3.23
CA MET A 11 7.70 1.71 -4.38
C MET A 11 8.62 2.90 -4.12
N GLU A 12 8.98 3.62 -5.18
CA GLU A 12 9.72 4.88 -5.07
C GLU A 12 8.82 5.99 -4.50
N PRO A 13 9.35 6.90 -3.65
CA PRO A 13 8.59 7.97 -3.01
C PRO A 13 7.80 8.86 -3.98
N GLN A 14 8.29 9.04 -5.21
CA GLN A 14 7.65 9.86 -6.23
C GLN A 14 6.23 9.40 -6.58
N TYR A 15 5.89 8.13 -6.33
CA TYR A 15 4.57 7.57 -6.59
C TYR A 15 3.57 7.81 -5.44
N ALA A 16 3.99 8.36 -4.30
CA ALA A 16 3.12 8.53 -3.13
C ALA A 16 1.88 9.40 -3.41
N ALA A 17 2.03 10.49 -4.19
CA ALA A 17 0.91 11.35 -4.56
C ALA A 17 -0.14 10.59 -5.41
N HIS A 18 0.32 9.71 -6.28
CA HIS A 18 -0.55 8.88 -7.13
C HIS A 18 -1.35 7.87 -6.30
N VAL A 19 -0.73 7.28 -5.27
CA VAL A 19 -1.41 6.40 -4.32
C VAL A 19 -2.53 7.13 -3.58
N ILE A 20 -2.27 8.35 -3.10
CA ILE A 20 -3.26 9.16 -2.38
C ILE A 20 -4.44 9.51 -3.30
N LEU A 21 -4.16 9.84 -4.57
CA LEU A 21 -5.20 10.11 -5.56
C LEU A 21 -6.13 8.90 -5.76
N LEU A 22 -5.55 7.72 -6.03
CA LEU A 22 -6.32 6.49 -6.24
C LEU A 22 -7.13 6.07 -5.01
N TRP A 23 -6.58 6.30 -3.81
CA TRP A 23 -7.30 6.06 -2.56
C TRP A 23 -8.53 6.97 -2.43
N ASN A 24 -8.39 8.24 -2.78
CA ASN A 24 -9.46 9.24 -2.70
C ASN A 24 -10.54 9.04 -3.78
N GLU A 25 -10.18 8.58 -4.97
CA GLU A 25 -11.12 8.35 -6.09
C GLU A 25 -12.07 7.17 -5.87
N GLY A 26 -11.65 6.14 -5.14
CA GLY A 26 -12.40 4.89 -5.04
C GLY A 26 -13.37 4.77 -3.86
N GLU A 27 -13.59 5.84 -3.08
CA GLU A 27 -14.38 5.82 -1.83
C GLU A 27 -14.02 4.63 -0.91
N TYR A 28 -12.75 4.22 -0.88
CA TYR A 28 -12.33 3.04 -0.12
C TYR A 28 -12.42 3.32 1.38
N PRO A 29 -13.22 2.56 2.16
CA PRO A 29 -13.42 2.80 3.59
C PRO A 29 -12.28 2.20 4.43
N CYS A 30 -11.03 2.41 3.99
CA CYS A 30 -9.82 1.94 4.67
C CYS A 30 -8.80 3.06 4.76
N ASP A 31 -7.97 3.05 5.81
CA ASP A 31 -6.84 3.96 5.89
C ASP A 31 -5.66 3.43 5.07
N ILE A 32 -4.89 4.34 4.49
CA ILE A 32 -3.57 4.01 3.92
C ILE A 32 -2.48 4.43 4.90
N ARG A 33 -1.43 3.61 5.03
CA ARG A 33 -0.27 3.94 5.86
C ARG A 33 1.01 3.90 5.06
N ILE A 34 1.71 5.04 5.03
CA ILE A 34 2.98 5.18 4.32
C ILE A 34 4.12 5.13 5.35
N ARG A 35 5.13 4.29 5.10
CA ARG A 35 6.30 4.11 5.96
C ARG A 35 7.59 4.15 5.14
N ARG A 36 8.72 4.45 5.79
CA ARG A 36 10.05 4.25 5.19
C ARG A 36 10.33 2.77 5.02
N ALA A 37 10.76 2.35 3.83
CA ALA A 37 11.23 0.99 3.63
C ALA A 37 12.61 0.77 4.27
N LYS A 38 12.96 -0.49 4.54
CA LYS A 38 14.34 -0.85 4.90
C LYS A 38 15.30 -0.66 3.72
N THR A 39 14.80 -0.84 2.51
CA THR A 39 15.55 -0.61 1.27
C THR A 39 15.67 0.88 1.01
N ALA A 40 16.90 1.36 0.85
CA ALA A 40 17.17 2.76 0.56
C ALA A 40 16.45 3.21 -0.72
N GLY A 41 15.87 4.41 -0.70
CA GLY A 41 15.16 4.98 -1.84
C GLY A 41 13.74 4.46 -2.05
N LEU A 42 13.21 3.59 -1.17
CA LEU A 42 11.84 3.08 -1.26
C LEU A 42 10.98 3.47 -0.05
N ILE A 43 9.67 3.51 -0.27
CA ILE A 43 8.61 3.56 0.74
C ILE A 43 7.83 2.25 0.73
N VAL A 44 7.14 1.98 1.85
CA VAL A 44 6.14 0.93 1.96
C VAL A 44 4.79 1.59 2.15
N VAL A 45 3.85 1.27 1.27
CA VAL A 45 2.44 1.60 1.43
C VAL A 45 1.72 0.38 1.95
N GLU A 46 0.99 0.54 3.05
CA GLU A 46 0.15 -0.50 3.64
C GLU A 46 -1.31 -0.15 3.40
N VAL A 47 -2.07 -1.11 2.86
CA VAL A 47 -3.51 -1.00 2.64
C VAL A 47 -4.20 -2.30 3.05
N GLU A 48 -5.46 -2.22 3.46
CA GLU A 48 -6.21 -3.39 3.93
C GLU A 48 -7.15 -3.94 2.85
N GLU A 49 -7.39 -3.15 1.79
CA GLU A 49 -8.27 -3.51 0.69
C GLU A 49 -7.45 -4.05 -0.50
N LEU A 50 -7.79 -5.26 -0.95
CA LEU A 50 -7.07 -5.94 -2.02
C LEU A 50 -7.30 -5.25 -3.37
N GLU A 51 -8.51 -4.74 -3.60
CA GLU A 51 -8.84 -4.03 -4.84
C GLU A 51 -7.99 -2.77 -4.99
N LEU A 52 -7.87 -1.97 -3.92
CA LEU A 52 -7.01 -0.79 -3.90
C LEU A 52 -5.54 -1.17 -4.09
N ALA A 53 -5.06 -2.24 -3.43
CA ALA A 53 -3.70 -2.73 -3.60
C ALA A 53 -3.39 -3.06 -5.07
N ASN A 54 -4.30 -3.77 -5.75
CA ASN A 54 -4.16 -4.11 -7.17
C ASN A 54 -4.20 -2.88 -8.07
N LYS A 55 -5.07 -1.90 -7.81
CA LYS A 55 -5.10 -0.63 -8.56
C LYS A 55 -3.77 0.11 -8.45
N ILE A 56 -3.23 0.21 -7.24
CA ILE A 56 -1.93 0.84 -7.00
C ILE A 56 -0.82 0.11 -7.77
N VAL A 57 -0.77 -1.22 -7.72
CA VAL A 57 0.24 -2.03 -8.44
C VAL A 57 0.14 -1.88 -9.96
N ASN A 58 -1.08 -1.74 -10.50
CA ASN A 58 -1.28 -1.55 -11.94
C ASN A 58 -0.87 -0.14 -12.39
N ALA A 59 -1.15 0.88 -11.57
CA ALA A 59 -0.90 2.27 -11.92
C ALA A 59 0.55 2.71 -11.66
N THR A 60 1.12 2.21 -10.57
CA THR A 60 2.51 2.42 -10.19
C THR A 60 3.21 1.09 -10.48
N ARG A 61 4.12 1.01 -11.45
CA ARG A 61 4.84 -0.23 -11.81
C ARG A 61 5.74 -0.70 -10.66
N CYS A 62 5.14 -1.04 -9.53
CA CYS A 62 5.77 -1.40 -8.28
C CYS A 62 6.63 -2.62 -8.51
N LYS A 63 7.88 -2.56 -8.04
CA LYS A 63 8.84 -3.65 -8.18
C LYS A 63 8.64 -4.76 -7.14
N VAL A 64 7.75 -4.61 -6.15
CA VAL A 64 7.68 -5.54 -5.01
C VAL A 64 6.27 -6.00 -4.67
N ALA A 65 6.17 -7.33 -4.63
CA ALA A 65 5.15 -8.25 -4.13
C ALA A 65 4.16 -7.68 -3.12
N ILE A 66 2.87 -7.87 -3.42
CA ILE A 66 1.80 -7.90 -2.44
C ILE A 66 2.19 -8.92 -1.37
N LYS A 67 2.61 -8.43 -0.21
CA LYS A 67 2.88 -9.28 0.95
C LYS A 67 1.70 -9.19 1.89
N GLU A 68 0.93 -10.27 1.99
CA GLU A 68 -0.10 -10.41 3.03
C GLU A 68 0.60 -10.59 4.37
N VAL A 69 0.33 -9.69 5.31
CA VAL A 69 0.83 -9.79 6.68
C VAL A 69 -0.33 -9.71 7.66
N GLU A 70 -0.28 -10.53 8.72
CA GLU A 70 -1.21 -10.43 9.85
C GLU A 70 -0.72 -9.29 10.76
N GLN A 71 -1.48 -8.19 10.80
CA GLN A 71 -1.17 -7.09 11.71
C GLN A 71 -1.78 -7.38 13.08
N HIS A 72 -0.93 -7.55 14.09
CA HIS A 72 -1.35 -7.62 15.50
C HIS A 72 -1.46 -6.20 16.05
N LYS A 73 -2.66 -5.84 16.51
CA LYS A 73 -2.97 -4.53 17.12
C LYS A 73 -2.44 -4.44 18.54
#